data_AF-A0A6A6YC86-F1
#
_entry.id   AF-A0A6A6YC86-F1
#
_cell.length_a   1.000
_cell.length_b   1.000
_cell.length_c   1.000
_cell.angle_alpha   90.00
_cell.angle_beta   90.00
_cell.angle_gamma   90.00
#
_symmetry.space_group_name_H-M   'P 1'
#
loop_
_entity.id
_entity.type
_entity.pdbx_description
1 polymer ?
#
loop_
_entity_poly.entity_id
_entity_poly.type
_entity_poly.pdbx_seq_one_letter_code
_entity_poly.pdbx_strand_id
1 'polypeptide(L)' 'MPTSSFCPQDDKMEGCQKAVDSRFRNSKFLWEALQAARLPVFTNGGRMHPDGNKRLAVLGDVVLKLVLGGTSRLV' A
#
# COMPACT_ATOMS: atom_id res chain seq x y z
N MET A 1 6.84 13.53 28.44
CA MET A 1 6.66 12.12 28.07
C MET A 1 5.87 12.09 26.77
N PRO A 2 6.43 11.71 25.61
CA PRO A 2 5.62 11.59 24.40
C PRO A 2 4.75 10.34 24.54
N THR A 3 3.44 10.51 24.47
CA THR A 3 2.47 9.40 24.41
C THR A 3 2.60 8.75 23.03
N SER A 4 3.44 7.72 22.91
CA SER A 4 3.45 6.88 21.71
C SER A 4 2.10 6.16 21.65
N SER A 5 1.22 6.63 20.79
CA SER A 5 0.02 5.90 20.40
C SER A 5 0.48 4.62 19.71
N PHE A 6 0.69 3.54 20.48
CA PHE A 6 0.92 2.20 19.95
C PHE A 6 -0.31 1.81 19.14
N CYS A 7 -0.23 1.93 17.82
CA CYS A 7 -1.26 1.47 16.93
C CYS A 7 -0.87 0.04 16.52
N PRO A 8 -1.67 -1.00 16.81
CA PRO A 8 -1.36 -2.39 16.44
C PRO A 8 -1.23 -2.62 14.92
N GLN A 9 -1.48 -1.59 14.13
CA GLN A 9 -1.20 -1.56 12.69
C GLN A 9 0.30 -1.42 12.42
N ASP A 10 1.06 -0.69 13.23
CA ASP A 10 2.49 -0.41 12.96
C ASP A 10 3.34 -1.69 13.00
N ASP A 11 3.09 -2.59 13.96
CA ASP A 11 3.77 -3.90 14.03
C ASP A 11 3.44 -4.80 12.83
N LYS A 12 2.17 -4.78 12.39
CA LYS A 12 1.74 -5.50 11.18
C LYS A 12 2.41 -4.93 9.93
N MET A 13 2.55 -3.60 9.86
CA MET A 13 3.23 -2.93 8.76
C MET A 13 4.72 -3.27 8.70
N GLU A 14 5.39 -3.40 9.84
CA GLU A 14 6.79 -3.84 9.89
C GLU A 14 6.94 -5.27 9.36
N GLY A 15 6.06 -6.18 9.77
CA GLY A 15 6.02 -7.56 9.26
C GLY A 15 5.82 -7.62 7.75
N CYS A 16 4.89 -6.83 7.21
CA CYS A 16 4.66 -6.76 5.77
C CYS A 16 5.87 -6.19 5.02
N GLN A 17 6.50 -5.13 5.51
CA GLN A 17 7.70 -4.55 4.86
C GLN A 17 8.85 -5.55 4.79
N LYS A 18 9.06 -6.34 5.85
CA LYS A 18 10.04 -7.45 5.84
C LYS A 18 9.67 -8.53 4.82
N ALA A 19 8.39 -8.88 4.69
CA ALA A 19 7.94 -9.91 3.75
C ALA A 19 8.14 -9.54 2.27
N VAL A 20 8.00 -8.26 1.92
CA VAL A 20 8.20 -7.76 0.55
C VAL A 20 9.63 -7.23 0.32
N ASP A 21 10.52 -7.42 1.31
CA ASP A 21 11.89 -6.89 1.33
C ASP A 21 12.00 -5.44 0.83
N SER A 22 11.07 -4.60 1.31
CA SER A 22 10.94 -3.23 0.83
C SER A 22 10.56 -2.29 1.96
N ARG A 23 11.26 -1.15 2.03
CA ARG A 23 10.97 -0.08 2.98
C ARG A 23 10.08 0.96 2.32
N PHE A 24 8.86 1.08 2.82
CA PHE A 24 7.92 2.08 2.34
C PHE A 24 8.12 3.38 3.09
N ARG A 25 8.45 4.45 2.36
CA ARG A 25 8.58 5.81 2.92
C ARG A 25 7.28 6.29 3.60
N ASN A 26 6.14 5.79 3.15
CA ASN A 26 4.84 6.03 3.75
C ASN A 26 4.10 4.70 3.92
N SER A 27 4.08 4.20 5.17
CA SER A 27 3.42 2.95 5.54
C SER A 27 1.92 2.95 5.25
N LYS A 28 1.28 4.12 5.11
CA LYS A 28 -0.14 4.24 4.77
C LYS A 28 -0.46 3.67 3.39
N PHE A 29 0.44 3.79 2.41
CA PHE A 29 0.22 3.22 1.08
C PHE A 29 0.34 1.70 1.08
N LEU A 30 1.27 1.14 1.86
CA LEU A 30 1.33 -0.31 2.03
C LEU A 30 0.08 -0.82 2.76
N TRP A 31 -0.39 -0.09 3.79
CA TRP A 31 -1.62 -0.44 4.48
C TRP A 31 -2.82 -0.42 3.53
N GLU A 32 -2.98 0.65 2.74
CA GLU A 32 -4.04 0.77 1.76
C GLU A 32 -3.96 -0.33 0.69
N ALA A 33 -2.76 -0.65 0.19
CA ALA A 33 -2.56 -1.69 -0.83
C ALA A 33 -2.98 -3.09 -0.36
N LEU A 34 -2.75 -3.40 0.92
CA LEU A 34 -3.09 -4.70 1.52
C LEU A 34 -4.59 -4.92 1.74
N GLN A 35 -5.41 -3.88 1.63
CA GLN A 35 -6.84 -3.96 1.92
C GLN A 35 -7.61 -4.53 0.75
N ALA A 36 -8.60 -5.37 1.03
CA ALA A 36 -9.43 -5.96 -0.01
C ALA A 36 -10.24 -4.89 -0.76
N ALA A 37 -10.37 -5.06 -2.08
CA ALA A 37 -11.27 -4.25 -2.87
C ALA A 37 -12.71 -4.38 -2.33
N ARG A 38 -13.40 -3.25 -2.17
CA ARG A 38 -14.79 -3.12 -1.68
C ARG A 38 -14.98 -3.17 -0.16
N LEU A 39 -13.93 -3.31 0.63
CA LEU A 39 -14.01 -3.03 2.06
C LEU A 39 -13.54 -1.59 2.31
N PRO A 40 -14.32 -0.76 3.02
CA PRO A 40 -13.90 0.59 3.36
C PRO A 40 -12.69 0.52 4.29
N VAL A 41 -11.66 1.29 3.95
CA VAL A 41 -10.40 1.33 4.72
C VAL A 41 -10.41 2.55 5.60
N PHE A 42 -10.26 2.32 6.90
CA PHE A 42 -9.96 3.38 7.85
C PHE A 42 -8.45 3.59 7.88
N THR A 43 -8.00 4.74 7.39
CA THR A 43 -6.60 5.14 7.51
C THR A 43 -6.35 5.76 8.89
N ASN A 44 -5.16 5.53 9.46
CA ASN A 44 -4.72 6.22 10.67
C ASN A 44 -4.74 7.74 10.43
N GLY A 45 -5.67 8.42 11.11
CA GLY A 45 -6.03 9.83 10.90
C GLY A 45 -7.50 10.09 10.55
N GLY A 46 -8.37 9.07 10.58
CA GLY A 46 -9.83 9.24 10.45
C GLY A 46 -10.34 9.44 9.02
N ARG A 47 -9.46 9.38 8.01
CA ARG A 47 -9.90 9.41 6.60
C ARG A 47 -10.34 8.02 6.18
N MET A 48 -11.60 7.91 5.78
CA MET A 48 -12.20 6.71 5.21
C MET A 48 -11.95 6.70 3.70
N HIS A 49 -11.36 5.63 3.19
CA HIS A 49 -11.30 5.36 1.76
C HIS A 49 -12.38 4.32 1.41
N PRO A 50 -13.51 4.74 0.82
CA PRO A 50 -14.65 3.85 0.54
C PRO A 50 -14.32 2.79 -0.52
N ASP A 51 -13.30 3.04 -1.34
CA ASP A 51 -12.90 2.17 -2.44
C ASP A 51 -11.78 1.19 -2.09
N GLY A 52 -11.28 1.20 -0.84
CA GLY A 52 -10.14 0.39 -0.43
C GLY A 52 -8.94 0.57 -1.34
N ASN A 53 -8.30 -0.53 -1.77
CA ASN A 53 -7.10 -0.48 -2.60
C ASN A 53 -7.33 -0.22 -4.10
N LYS A 54 -8.59 -0.02 -4.56
CA LYS A 54 -8.92 0.04 -6.00
C LYS A 54 -8.06 1.05 -6.77
N ARG A 55 -7.82 2.23 -6.18
CA ARG A 55 -7.03 3.30 -6.83
C ARG A 55 -5.58 2.87 -7.04
N LEU A 56 -4.97 2.29 -6.00
CA LEU A 56 -3.61 1.75 -6.07
C LEU A 56 -3.52 0.56 -7.02
N ALA A 57 -4.54 -0.30 -7.07
CA ALA A 57 -4.58 -1.44 -7.99
C ALA A 57 -4.62 -0.99 -9.46
N VAL A 58 -5.45 -0.01 -9.81
CA VAL A 58 -5.50 0.55 -11.18
C VAL A 58 -4.18 1.18 -11.57
N LEU A 59 -3.57 1.98 -10.67
CA LEU A 59 -2.26 2.57 -10.93
C LEU A 59 -1.18 1.50 -11.08
N GLY A 60 -1.18 0.48 -10.22
CA GLY A 60 -0.26 -0.64 -10.27
C GLY A 60 -0.33 -1.42 -11.59
N ASP A 61 -1.54 -1.65 -12.11
CA ASP A 61 -1.75 -2.32 -13.41
C ASP A 61 -1.16 -1.51 -14.58
N VAL A 62 -1.36 -0.19 -14.59
CA VAL A 62 -0.77 0.69 -15.62
C VAL A 62 0.76 0.69 -15.54
N VAL A 63 1.33 0.80 -14.33
CA VAL A 63 2.79 0.76 -14.12
C VAL A 63 3.34 -0.60 -14.54
N LEU A 64 2.67 -1.70 -14.16
CA LEU A 64 3.10 -3.04 -14.52
C LEU A 64 3.07 -3.26 -16.04
N LYS A 65 2.03 -2.81 -16.73
CA LYS A 65 1.94 -2.81 -18.20
C LYS A 65 3.05 -1.99 -18.84
N LEU A 66 3.40 -0.85 -18.27
CA LEU A 66 4.51 -0.03 -18.79
C LEU A 66 5.85 -0.74 -18.63
N VAL A 67 6.12 -1.34 -17.47
CA VAL A 67 7.40 -2.02 -17.18
C VAL A 67 7.54 -3.30 -18.02
N LEU A 68 6.48 -4.11 -18.11
CA LEU A 68 6.49 -5.38 -18.86
C LEU A 68 6.27 -5.19 -20.36
N GLY A 69 5.52 -4.17 -20.77
CA GLY A 69 5.26 -3.87 -22.19
C GLY A 69 6.33 -2.97 -22.82
N GLY A 70 7.05 -2.18 -22.02
CA GLY A 70 8.16 -1.34 -22.48
C GLY A 70 9.46 -2.10 -22.76
N THR A 71 9.53 -3.39 -22.43
CA THR A 71 10.73 -4.23 -22.60
C THR A 71 10.85 -4.87 -23.99
N SER A 72 9.90 -4.65 -24.90
CA SER A 72 9.90 -5.24 -26.26
C SER A 72 10.55 -4.39 -27.36
N ARG A 73 11.39 -3.40 -27.03
CA ARG A 73 12.06 -2.53 -28.03
C ARG A 73 13.58 -2.52 -27.99
N LEU A 74 14.19 -3.66 -27.66
CA LEU A 74 15.63 -3.89 -27.82
C LEU A 74 15.88 -5.29 -28.37
N VAL A 75 15.54 -5.50 -29.65
CA VAL A 75 16.17 -6.49 -30.54
C VAL A 75 16.25 -5.86 -31.92
#